data_AF-A0A6B2GCF3-F1
#
_entry.id   AF-A0A6B2GCF3-F1
#
_cell.length_a   1.000
_cell.length_b   1.000
_cell.length_c   1.000
_cell.angle_alpha   90.00
_cell.angle_beta   90.00
_cell.angle_gamma   90.00
#
_symmetry.space_group_name_H-M   'P 1'
#
loop_
_entity.id
_entity.type
_entity.pdbx_description
1 polymer ?
#
loop_
_entity_poly.entity_id
_entity_poly.type
_entity_poly.pdbx_seq_one_letter_code
_entity_poly.pdbx_strand_id
1 'polypeptide(L)'
;YLSSSAEHLHLNNMTSILESAINSTNAQFDLNEVLQRLDCKLAQSSSGDLGWDVFTLYYHTRGPLQVVVDYHSVDKYLKVFHFLWFIKRTVHLMDDLSKDQIFCERQYVHIVESRHLFHRISLAKTEMLHFI
;
A
#
# COMPACT_ATOMS: atom_id res chain seq x y z
N TYR A 1 10.37 2.35 0.26
CA TYR A 1 10.06 3.78 0.03
C TYR A 1 8.94 4.30 0.92
N LEU A 2 7.84 3.57 1.12
CA LEU A 2 6.73 4.07 1.97
C LEU A 2 6.88 3.75 3.46
N SER A 3 7.80 2.84 3.82
CA SER A 3 8.15 2.51 5.20
C SER A 3 9.03 3.55 5.90
N SER A 4 9.53 4.56 5.18
CA SER A 4 10.26 5.69 5.76
C SER A 4 9.31 6.81 6.20
N SER A 5 9.83 7.74 7.01
CA SER A 5 9.09 8.94 7.47
C SER A 5 8.48 9.70 6.29
N ALA A 6 7.24 10.16 6.47
CA ALA A 6 6.52 10.97 5.50
C ALA A 6 7.25 12.27 5.15
N GLU A 7 8.07 12.81 6.05
CA GLU A 7 8.86 14.04 5.85
C GLU A 7 9.86 13.94 4.69
N HIS A 8 10.34 12.73 4.39
CA HIS A 8 11.31 12.49 3.30
C HIS A 8 10.63 12.13 1.98
N LEU A 9 9.30 12.14 1.94
CA LEU A 9 8.54 11.71 0.79
C LEU A 9 8.31 12.89 -0.18
N HIS A 10 8.99 12.86 -1.32
CA HIS A 10 8.84 13.89 -2.35
C HIS A 10 7.82 13.46 -3.42
N LEU A 11 6.91 14.38 -3.77
CA LEU A 11 5.87 14.13 -4.77
C LEU A 11 6.46 13.67 -6.12
N ASN A 12 7.51 14.33 -6.61
CA ASN A 12 8.16 13.98 -7.87
C ASN A 12 8.64 12.52 -7.89
N ASN A 13 9.16 12.02 -6.76
CA ASN A 13 9.59 10.63 -6.65
C ASN A 13 8.39 9.69 -6.72
N MET A 14 7.26 10.04 -6.09
CA MET A 14 6.03 9.25 -6.13
C MET A 14 5.43 9.21 -7.54
N THR A 15 5.47 10.33 -8.27
CA THR A 15 5.02 10.37 -9.67
C THR A 15 5.90 9.48 -10.56
N SER A 16 7.22 9.53 -10.39
CA SER A 16 8.13 8.63 -11.13
C SER A 16 7.92 7.14 -10.79
N ILE A 17 7.63 6.83 -9.53
CA ILE A 17 7.27 5.46 -9.11
C ILE A 17 5.92 5.06 -9.72
N LEU A 18 4.94 5.95 -9.77
CA LEU A 18 3.64 5.70 -10.40
C LEU A 18 3.80 5.39 -11.88
N GLU A 19 4.57 6.18 -12.62
CA GLU A 19 4.86 5.93 -14.04
C GLU A 19 5.55 4.58 -14.24
N SER A 20 6.55 4.26 -13.41
CA SER A 20 7.23 2.96 -13.43
C SER A 20 6.28 1.80 -13.11
N ALA A 21 5.34 2.00 -12.18
CA ALA A 21 4.32 1.01 -11.82
C ALA A 21 3.31 0.80 -12.95
N ILE A 22 2.89 1.86 -13.64
CA ILE A 22 2.01 1.76 -14.81
C ILE A 22 2.70 0.93 -15.90
N ASN A 23 3.95 1.27 -16.23
CA ASN A 23 4.72 0.59 -17.28
C ASN A 23 5.06 -0.88 -16.95
N SER A 24 5.14 -1.24 -15.68
CA SER A 24 5.45 -2.62 -15.23
C SER A 24 4.22 -3.48 -14.98
N THR A 25 3.01 -2.93 -15.10
CA THR A 25 1.76 -3.64 -14.86
C THR A 25 0.86 -3.63 -16.09
N ASN A 26 -0.29 -4.31 -15.99
CA ASN A 26 -1.29 -4.31 -17.06
C ASN A 26 -1.94 -2.94 -17.29
N ALA A 27 -1.74 -1.98 -16.38
CA ALA A 27 -2.26 -0.62 -16.52
C ALA A 27 -1.71 0.10 -17.76
N GLN A 28 -0.53 -0.30 -18.28
CA GLN A 28 0.00 0.25 -19.53
C GLN A 28 -0.92 0.07 -20.74
N PHE A 29 -1.87 -0.89 -20.69
CA PHE A 29 -2.82 -1.17 -21.76
C PHE A 29 -4.17 -0.45 -21.57
N ASP A 30 -4.35 0.28 -20.47
CA ASP A 30 -5.56 1.08 -20.25
C ASP A 30 -5.60 2.29 -21.19
N LEU A 31 -6.79 2.88 -21.34
CA LEU A 31 -6.98 4.06 -22.17
C LEU A 31 -6.07 5.20 -21.69
N ASN A 32 -5.39 5.87 -22.63
CA ASN A 32 -4.55 7.05 -22.34
C ASN A 32 -5.29 8.12 -21.52
N GLU A 33 -6.58 8.27 -21.80
CA GLU A 33 -7.48 9.15 -21.07
C GLU A 33 -7.62 8.83 -19.57
N VAL A 34 -7.53 7.55 -19.18
CA VAL A 34 -7.56 7.11 -17.79
C VAL A 34 -6.20 7.36 -17.14
N LEU A 35 -5.11 7.01 -17.84
CA LEU A 35 -3.74 7.17 -17.35
C LEU A 35 -3.39 8.65 -17.12
N GLN A 36 -3.77 9.55 -18.03
CA GLN A 36 -3.54 10.99 -17.89
C GLN A 36 -4.33 11.64 -16.73
N ARG A 37 -5.36 10.96 -16.23
CA ARG A 37 -6.16 11.45 -15.10
C ARG A 37 -5.68 10.87 -13.76
N LEU A 38 -4.87 9.82 -13.77
CA LEU A 38 -4.32 9.22 -12.55
C LEU A 38 -3.09 10.01 -12.08
N ASP A 39 -3.05 10.37 -10.81
CA ASP A 39 -1.91 11.06 -10.19
C ASP A 39 -1.75 10.62 -8.74
N CYS A 40 -0.60 10.95 -8.15
CA CYS A 40 -0.31 10.78 -6.74
C CYS A 40 -0.58 12.08 -5.99
N LYS A 41 -1.10 11.99 -4.77
CA LYS A 41 -1.17 13.09 -3.82
C LYS A 41 -0.60 12.67 -2.48
N LEU A 42 0.01 13.64 -1.80
CA LEU A 42 0.46 13.49 -0.43
C LEU A 42 -0.46 14.31 0.47
N ALA A 43 -1.09 13.65 1.43
CA ALA A 43 -1.83 14.32 2.49
C ALA A 43 -0.88 15.12 3.39
N GLN A 44 -1.43 16.05 4.17
CA GLN A 44 -0.67 16.78 5.17
C GLN A 44 -0.10 15.79 6.20
N SER A 45 1.22 15.69 6.29
CA SER A 45 1.90 14.84 7.27
C SER A 45 1.93 15.50 8.64
N SER A 46 1.77 14.68 9.67
CA SER A 46 2.10 15.00 11.06
C SER A 46 3.44 14.37 11.44
N SER A 47 4.06 14.86 12.52
CA SER A 47 5.32 14.30 13.02
C SER A 47 5.14 12.83 13.42
N GLY A 48 5.90 11.94 12.78
CA GLY A 48 5.86 10.50 13.03
C GLY A 48 5.03 9.69 12.02
N ASP A 49 4.34 10.34 11.09
CA ASP A 49 3.61 9.63 10.03
C ASP A 49 4.58 8.92 9.08
N LEU A 50 4.19 7.74 8.60
CA LEU A 50 4.93 7.02 7.59
C LEU A 50 4.42 7.40 6.20
N GLY A 51 5.25 7.17 5.18
CA GLY A 51 4.85 7.40 3.78
C GLY A 51 3.56 6.67 3.40
N TRP A 52 3.27 5.52 4.02
CA TRP A 52 2.03 4.78 3.84
C TRP A 52 0.76 5.53 4.26
N ASP A 53 0.86 6.40 5.27
CA ASP A 53 -0.30 7.11 5.85
C ASP A 53 -0.66 8.36 5.04
N VAL A 54 0.33 8.96 4.36
CA VAL A 54 0.15 10.19 3.59
C VAL A 54 -0.07 9.96 2.10
N PHE A 55 0.31 8.80 1.58
CA PHE A 55 0.19 8.49 0.15
C PHE A 55 -1.28 8.27 -0.26
N THR A 56 -1.68 8.84 -1.39
CA THR A 56 -3.02 8.62 -1.96
C THR A 56 -2.97 8.66 -3.49
N LEU A 57 -3.66 7.73 -4.16
CA LEU A 57 -3.93 7.84 -5.59
C LEU A 57 -5.15 8.72 -5.82
N TYR A 58 -5.01 9.67 -6.71
CA TYR A 58 -6.04 10.66 -7.03
C TYR A 58 -6.41 10.58 -8.51
N TYR A 59 -7.72 10.55 -8.77
CA TYR A 59 -8.25 10.59 -10.12
C TYR A 59 -8.79 11.98 -10.46
N HIS A 60 -8.23 12.61 -11.50
CA HIS A 60 -8.60 13.94 -11.94
C HIS A 60 -9.92 13.94 -12.73
N THR A 61 -10.98 14.38 -12.08
CA THR A 61 -12.31 14.61 -12.69
C THR A 61 -12.41 16.03 -13.25
N ARG A 62 -11.73 16.29 -14.38
CA ARG A 62 -11.87 17.57 -15.12
C ARG A 62 -12.90 17.45 -16.25
N GLY A 63 -13.54 18.56 -16.61
CA GLY A 63 -14.47 18.64 -17.74
C GLY A 63 -15.84 18.00 -17.44
N PRO A 64 -16.51 17.35 -18.41
CA PRO A 64 -17.87 16.84 -18.24
C PRO A 64 -18.00 15.77 -17.15
N LEU A 65 -16.89 15.11 -16.80
CA LEU A 65 -16.82 14.15 -15.70
C LEU A 65 -17.08 14.80 -14.33
N GLN A 66 -16.73 16.08 -14.15
CA GLN A 66 -16.97 16.79 -12.89
C GLN A 66 -18.46 17.02 -12.60
N VAL A 67 -19.29 17.09 -13.65
CA VAL A 67 -20.75 17.26 -13.51
C VAL A 67 -21.38 15.99 -12.93
N VAL A 68 -20.82 14.83 -13.25
CA VAL A 68 -21.33 13.53 -12.79
C VAL A 68 -20.63 13.09 -11.50
N VAL A 69 -19.34 13.35 -11.38
CA VAL A 69 -18.51 13.01 -10.22
C VAL A 69 -18.32 14.26 -9.37
N ASP A 70 -19.29 14.48 -8.50
CA ASP A 70 -19.25 15.56 -7.52
C ASP A 70 -18.20 15.30 -6.41
N TYR A 71 -17.83 16.37 -5.69
CA TYR A 71 -16.89 16.33 -4.57
C TYR A 71 -17.27 15.28 -3.51
N HIS A 72 -18.57 15.14 -3.22
CA HIS A 72 -19.06 14.13 -2.27
C HIS A 72 -18.79 12.69 -2.73
N SER A 73 -18.79 12.43 -4.03
CA SER A 73 -18.48 11.11 -4.59
C SER A 73 -16.98 10.82 -4.48
N VAL A 74 -16.14 11.82 -4.69
CA VAL A 74 -14.68 11.72 -4.52
C VAL A 74 -14.32 11.45 -3.05
N ASP A 75 -14.95 12.14 -2.10
CA ASP A 75 -14.74 11.90 -0.66
C ASP A 75 -15.08 10.46 -0.26
N LYS A 76 -16.22 9.93 -0.73
CA LYS A 76 -16.60 8.53 -0.50
C LYS A 76 -15.61 7.56 -1.13
N TYR A 77 -15.16 7.84 -2.36
CA TYR A 77 -14.14 7.06 -3.02
C TYR A 77 -12.83 7.03 -2.21
N LEU A 78 -12.36 8.18 -1.72
CA LEU A 78 -11.14 8.27 -0.93
C LEU A 78 -11.24 7.46 0.37
N LYS A 79 -12.38 7.47 1.06
CA LYS A 79 -12.62 6.63 2.24
C LYS A 79 -12.46 5.14 1.93
N VAL A 80 -13.05 4.69 0.82
CA VAL A 80 -12.91 3.30 0.36
C VAL A 80 -11.46 3.00 -0.03
N PHE A 81 -10.81 3.92 -0.74
CA PHE A 81 -9.40 3.81 -1.13
C PHE A 81 -8.50 3.64 0.10
N HIS A 82 -8.61 4.51 1.10
CA HIS A 82 -7.78 4.45 2.31
C HIS A 82 -8.01 3.16 3.09
N PHE A 83 -9.25 2.67 3.16
CA PHE A 83 -9.56 1.38 3.76
C PHE A 83 -8.89 0.21 3.01
N LEU A 84 -9.04 0.15 1.69
CA LEU A 84 -8.40 -0.88 0.86
C LEU A 84 -6.88 -0.78 0.89
N TRP A 85 -6.35 0.43 0.94
CA TRP A 85 -4.92 0.71 1.06
C TRP A 85 -4.35 0.21 2.39
N PHE A 86 -5.08 0.44 3.49
CA PHE A 86 -4.73 -0.11 4.80
C PHE A 86 -4.72 -1.64 4.80
N ILE A 87 -5.73 -2.28 4.20
CA ILE A 87 -5.77 -3.73 4.03
C ILE A 87 -4.55 -4.20 3.23
N LYS A 88 -4.30 -3.58 2.07
CA LYS A 88 -3.16 -3.93 1.21
C LYS A 88 -1.82 -3.81 1.94
N ARG A 89 -1.64 -2.74 2.73
CA ARG A 89 -0.46 -2.54 3.58
C ARG A 89 -0.32 -3.65 4.62
N THR A 90 -1.42 -4.02 5.27
CA THR A 90 -1.41 -5.07 6.29
C THR A 90 -0.98 -6.39 5.68
N VAL A 91 -1.58 -6.80 4.56
CA VAL A 91 -1.18 -8.01 3.81
C VAL A 91 0.29 -7.96 3.39
N HIS A 92 0.78 -6.81 2.91
CA HIS A 92 2.19 -6.65 2.55
C HIS A 92 3.13 -6.84 3.75
N LEU A 93 2.79 -6.26 4.91
CA LEU A 93 3.57 -6.46 6.14
C LEU A 93 3.57 -7.94 6.56
N MET A 94 2.45 -8.65 6.41
CA MET A 94 2.39 -10.08 6.72
C MET A 94 3.30 -10.91 5.79
N ASP A 95 3.41 -10.55 4.52
CA ASP A 95 4.32 -11.19 3.58
C ASP A 95 5.79 -10.96 3.98
N ASP A 96 6.14 -9.74 4.38
CA ASP A 96 7.49 -9.45 4.86
C ASP A 96 7.82 -10.17 6.16
N LEU A 97 6.90 -10.20 7.13
CA LEU A 97 7.04 -11.01 8.35
C LEU A 97 7.23 -12.51 8.04
N SER A 98 6.62 -13.00 6.95
CA SER A 98 6.79 -14.39 6.52
C SER A 98 8.21 -14.67 6.04
N LYS A 99 8.81 -13.74 5.30
CA LYS A 99 10.21 -13.85 4.83
C LYS A 99 11.17 -13.85 6.01
N ASP A 100 10.95 -12.94 6.96
CA ASP A 100 11.75 -12.84 8.19
C ASP A 100 11.62 -14.09 9.05
N GLN A 101 10.40 -14.64 9.18
CA GLN A 101 10.16 -15.88 9.89
C GLN A 101 10.96 -17.05 9.28
N ILE A 102 10.91 -17.22 7.96
CA ILE A 102 11.65 -18.29 7.27
C ILE A 102 13.16 -18.14 7.49
N PHE A 103 13.67 -16.90 7.48
CA PHE A 103 15.07 -16.61 7.76
C PHE A 103 15.46 -16.98 9.20
N CYS A 104 14.70 -16.52 10.18
CA CYS A 104 14.93 -16.82 11.61
C CYS A 104 14.82 -18.32 11.89
N GLU A 105 13.80 -19.01 11.34
CA GLU A 105 13.63 -20.45 11.52
C GLU A 105 14.86 -21.21 11.03
N ARG A 106 15.44 -20.82 9.88
CA ARG A 106 16.69 -21.41 9.35
C ARG A 106 17.90 -21.13 10.26
N GLN A 107 18.00 -19.94 10.82
CA GLN A 107 19.12 -19.56 11.70
C GLN A 107 19.08 -20.30 13.05
N TYR A 108 17.88 -20.59 13.57
CA TYR A 108 17.68 -21.21 14.88
C TYR A 108 17.30 -22.69 14.83
N VAL A 109 17.51 -23.38 13.69
CA VAL A 109 17.21 -24.81 13.50
C VAL A 109 17.76 -25.70 14.62
N HIS A 110 18.90 -25.35 15.21
CA HIS A 110 19.55 -26.14 16.26
C HIS A 110 18.86 -26.05 17.63
N ILE A 111 17.99 -25.06 17.85
CA ILE A 111 17.26 -24.88 19.11
C ILE A 111 15.88 -25.53 18.96
N VAL A 112 15.73 -26.74 19.52
CA VAL A 112 14.48 -27.53 19.45
C VAL A 112 13.29 -26.77 20.05
N GLU A 113 13.51 -25.95 21.07
CA GLU A 113 12.49 -25.10 21.68
C GLU A 113 12.00 -23.96 20.77
N SER A 114 12.78 -23.51 19.77
CA SER A 114 12.32 -22.42 18.91
C SER A 114 11.18 -22.84 17.96
N ARG A 115 11.09 -24.14 17.64
CA ARG A 115 10.14 -24.68 16.66
C ARG A 115 8.68 -24.48 17.07
N HIS A 116 8.36 -24.62 18.35
CA HIS A 116 6.98 -24.41 18.82
C HIS A 116 6.58 -22.93 18.80
N LEU A 117 7.53 -22.02 19.01
CA LEU A 117 7.28 -20.58 18.89
C LEU A 117 7.01 -20.18 17.44
N PHE A 118 7.82 -20.64 16.49
CA PHE A 118 7.59 -20.38 15.06
C PHE A 118 6.28 -20.97 14.55
N HIS A 119 5.91 -22.16 15.02
CA HIS A 119 4.61 -22.75 14.69
C HIS A 119 3.45 -21.88 15.18
N ARG A 120 3.50 -21.38 16.43
CA ARG A 120 2.48 -20.49 16.98
C ARG A 120 2.39 -19.17 16.20
N ILE A 121 3.53 -18.59 15.82
CA ILE A 121 3.56 -17.38 14.98
C ILE A 121 2.92 -17.66 13.61
N SER A 122 3.24 -18.81 13.00
CA SER A 122 2.65 -19.22 11.72
C SER A 122 1.13 -19.33 11.80
N LEU A 123 0.61 -19.97 12.86
CA LEU A 123 -0.83 -20.10 13.11
C LEU A 123 -1.51 -18.73 13.26
N ALA A 124 -1.00 -17.87 14.15
CA ALA A 124 -1.55 -16.54 14.36
C ALA A 124 -1.54 -15.72 13.06
N LYS A 125 -0.47 -15.84 12.26
CA LYS A 125 -0.39 -15.20 10.95
C LYS A 125 -1.46 -15.72 9.99
N THR A 126 -1.68 -17.02 9.92
CA THR A 126 -2.72 -17.60 9.06
C THR A 126 -4.12 -17.18 9.48
N GLU A 127 -4.39 -17.06 10.79
CA GLU A 127 -5.67 -16.55 11.29
C GLU A 127 -5.88 -15.09 10.89
N MET A 128 -4.86 -14.25 11.04
CA MET A 128 -4.90 -12.84 10.62
C MET A 128 -5.11 -12.71 9.11
N LEU A 129 -4.41 -13.51 8.28
CA LEU A 129 -4.58 -13.50 6.82
C LEU A 129 -5.97 -13.99 6.39
N HIS A 130 -6.57 -14.94 7.10
CA HIS A 130 -7.92 -15.43 6.80
C HIS A 130 -9.00 -14.43 7.21
N PHE A 131 -8.72 -13.60 8.21
CA PHE A 131 -9.67 -12.57 8.68
C PHE A 131 -9.72 -11.34 7.77
N ILE A 132 -8.59 -11.00 7.14
CA ILE A 132 -8.46 -9.86 6.21
C ILE A 132 -9.08 -10.20 4.85
#